data_AF-E6YLF6-F1
#
_entry.id   AF-E6YLF6-F1
#
_cell.length_a   1.000
_cell.length_b   1.000
_cell.length_c   1.000
_cell.angle_alpha   90.00
_cell.angle_beta   90.00
_cell.angle_gamma   90.00
#
_symmetry.space_group_name_H-M   'P 1'
#
loop_
_entity.id
_entity.type
_entity.pdbx_description
1 polymer ?
#
loop_
_entity_poly.entity_id
_entity_poly.type
_entity_poly.pdbx_seq_one_letter_code
_entity_poly.pdbx_strand_id
1 'polypeptide(L)'
;MERSKDQASLMVAELQRRRWIIDSAIHTHTIERIALHPNTLLILEKYAEGSSLNEFNILMDTAIQMILQEMGNMEVEMKKLLSASSSSYDNYIYPATQVLKNKHGIIDSDNLSMVSGHHAVKAIVNLHHEPLPKRFNSSYLIYIHKRLFENTFEWAGNSRNFPFTFKDGTTASVHTMRKVNSDDYFLESKKIPQYLDNMDKTLAEQNDFQGLSRQAFINKAASMFALINYIHPFRDGNGRTQRMFFERLAEAAGHQLDFSIVTEERMRICSILSMVRSGVMDDISAMKHMFEDISNPEKVSIMKEFISSMSKLEYKNAQKMIIVMPKRGYNYLSFYERETAEHLLLKVDLNYISKSLYMVFKKDYFLPNEVKELKSGCPLSFKVPMSKDIKNLENILIPKEAVASLTSDQLIEKITSHPAVQLKRQQVDMYAKYVYKNLKDFNEKISVKNIIEDKNFQEIFIKKIVNCPKSISELAGKKILWLKTSKYKTAEQNVEALAQKVYDYVDLVKEVENEIVRENLIKEKCLTTVVEMPSKTLQDIFNLSKDMQKETLSFSPSLQEELNIFIKAVNQRLMPLEHKWLRDGNYDLLAESIGISQSKAKQIRELFMQGKNLQNLLKEIKRDHSEVINMAV
;
A
#
# COMPACT_ATOMS: atom_id res chain seq x y z
N MET A 1 -0.19 37.57 -13.78
CA MET A 1 -0.01 36.11 -13.63
C MET A 1 0.04 35.66 -12.17
N GLU A 2 0.58 36.44 -11.23
CA GLU A 2 0.60 36.07 -9.78
C GLU A 2 -0.81 35.95 -9.17
N ARG A 3 -1.70 36.94 -9.36
CA ARG A 3 -3.09 36.87 -8.85
C ARG A 3 -3.90 35.65 -9.32
N SER A 4 -3.66 35.14 -10.54
CA SER A 4 -4.41 33.96 -11.04
C SER A 4 -3.83 32.64 -10.51
N LYS A 5 -2.52 32.59 -10.23
CA LYS A 5 -1.89 31.45 -9.55
C LYS A 5 -2.34 31.36 -8.09
N ASP A 6 -2.45 32.51 -7.41
CA ASP A 6 -2.93 32.57 -6.03
C ASP A 6 -4.41 32.16 -5.91
N GLN A 7 -5.26 32.59 -6.84
CA GLN A 7 -6.67 32.15 -6.89
C GLN A 7 -6.82 30.66 -7.19
N ALA A 8 -6.03 30.11 -8.12
CA ALA A 8 -6.05 28.68 -8.42
C ALA A 8 -5.56 27.84 -7.24
N SER A 9 -4.50 28.29 -6.55
CA SER A 9 -3.99 27.65 -5.33
C SER A 9 -5.01 27.67 -4.20
N LEU A 10 -5.72 28.80 -4.01
CA LEU A 10 -6.76 28.94 -3.00
C LEU A 10 -7.94 27.99 -3.28
N MET A 11 -8.31 27.82 -4.56
CA MET A 11 -9.37 26.91 -4.99
C MET A 11 -9.00 25.44 -4.76
N VAL A 12 -7.76 25.03 -5.02
CA VAL A 12 -7.29 23.66 -4.76
C VAL A 12 -7.28 23.34 -3.27
N ALA A 13 -6.78 24.26 -2.43
CA ALA A 13 -6.75 24.07 -0.98
C ALA A 13 -8.16 23.94 -0.38
N GLU A 14 -9.13 24.72 -0.88
CA GLU A 14 -10.52 24.62 -0.45
C GLU A 14 -11.16 23.28 -0.88
N LEU A 15 -10.93 22.81 -2.11
CA LEU A 15 -11.42 21.50 -2.55
C LEU A 15 -10.81 20.35 -1.74
N GLN A 16 -9.51 20.42 -1.41
CA GLN A 16 -8.85 19.45 -0.53
C GLN A 16 -9.44 19.46 0.87
N ARG A 17 -9.72 20.65 1.43
CA ARG A 17 -10.37 20.80 2.74
C ARG A 17 -11.76 20.17 2.74
N ARG A 18 -12.56 20.40 1.69
CA ARG A 18 -13.90 19.80 1.55
C ARG A 18 -13.85 18.29 1.45
N ARG A 19 -12.96 17.74 0.62
CA ARG A 19 -12.74 16.30 0.53
C ARG A 19 -12.39 15.71 1.88
N TRP A 20 -11.47 16.34 2.62
CA TRP A 20 -11.09 15.91 3.96
C TRP A 20 -12.27 15.90 4.93
N ILE A 21 -13.10 16.95 4.94
CA ILE A 21 -14.33 17.01 5.77
C ILE A 21 -15.27 15.85 5.44
N ILE A 22 -15.48 15.57 4.14
CA ILE A 22 -16.37 14.48 3.71
C ILE A 22 -15.82 13.11 4.07
N ASP A 23 -14.52 12.87 3.85
CA ASP A 23 -13.86 11.61 4.21
C ASP A 23 -13.97 11.36 5.72
N SER A 24 -13.72 12.38 6.56
CA SER A 24 -13.90 12.28 8.00
C SER A 24 -15.37 11.98 8.35
N ALA A 25 -16.33 12.71 7.77
CA ALA A 25 -17.75 12.51 8.03
C ALA A 25 -18.23 11.10 7.65
N ILE A 26 -17.82 10.55 6.51
CA ILE A 26 -18.17 9.18 6.10
C ILE A 26 -17.50 8.16 7.04
N HIS A 27 -16.23 8.37 7.33
CA HIS A 27 -15.46 7.41 8.09
C HIS A 27 -15.86 7.36 9.57
N THR A 28 -16.22 8.50 10.17
CA THR A 28 -16.73 8.54 11.55
C THR A 28 -17.97 7.66 11.73
N HIS A 29 -18.79 7.52 10.70
CA HIS A 29 -19.95 6.63 10.67
C HIS A 29 -19.55 5.18 10.40
N THR A 30 -18.57 4.97 9.53
CA THR A 30 -18.02 3.64 9.21
C THR A 30 -17.44 2.95 10.45
N ILE A 31 -16.66 3.67 11.28
CA ILE A 31 -16.11 3.16 12.56
C ILE A 31 -17.24 2.69 13.51
N GLU A 32 -18.43 3.26 13.41
CA GLU A 32 -19.59 2.89 14.25
C GLU A 32 -20.55 1.92 13.53
N ARG A 33 -20.13 1.36 12.37
CA ARG A 33 -20.94 0.47 11.51
C ARG A 33 -22.25 1.09 11.04
N ILE A 34 -22.30 2.41 10.93
CA ILE A 34 -23.47 3.14 10.42
C ILE A 34 -23.36 3.25 8.90
N ALA A 35 -24.27 2.59 8.19
CA ALA A 35 -24.38 2.71 6.74
C ALA A 35 -25.15 3.99 6.38
N LEU A 36 -24.52 4.84 5.58
CA LEU A 36 -25.18 6.04 5.03
C LEU A 36 -26.01 5.67 3.81
N HIS A 37 -27.18 6.30 3.69
CA HIS A 37 -28.06 6.14 2.52
C HIS A 37 -27.35 6.56 1.22
N PRO A 38 -27.58 5.88 0.07
CA PRO A 38 -26.96 6.25 -1.21
C PRO A 38 -27.18 7.71 -1.62
N ASN A 39 -28.38 8.27 -1.41
CA ASN A 39 -28.65 9.69 -1.69
C ASN A 39 -27.80 10.62 -0.81
N THR A 40 -27.56 10.25 0.46
CA THR A 40 -26.66 10.99 1.34
C THR A 40 -25.25 11.01 0.76
N LEU A 41 -24.71 9.85 0.38
CA LEU A 41 -23.36 9.72 -0.18
C LEU A 41 -23.20 10.55 -1.47
N LEU A 42 -24.21 10.53 -2.35
CA LEU A 42 -24.19 11.33 -3.58
C LEU A 42 -24.12 12.84 -3.30
N ILE A 43 -24.84 13.33 -2.28
CA ILE A 43 -24.83 14.74 -1.91
C ILE A 43 -23.49 15.16 -1.31
N LEU A 44 -22.89 14.28 -0.49
CA LEU A 44 -21.54 14.52 0.03
C LEU A 44 -20.50 14.63 -1.08
N GLU A 45 -20.59 13.76 -2.08
CA GLU A 45 -19.67 13.78 -3.22
C GLU A 45 -19.79 15.09 -4.00
N LYS A 46 -21.02 15.53 -4.31
CA LYS A 46 -21.26 16.83 -4.97
C LYS A 46 -20.66 18.00 -4.19
N TYR A 47 -20.71 17.95 -2.86
CA TYR A 47 -20.12 18.98 -2.02
C TYR A 47 -18.58 18.94 -2.04
N ALA A 48 -17.99 17.75 -1.99
CA ALA A 48 -16.55 17.56 -2.13
C ALA A 48 -16.02 18.02 -3.51
N GLU A 49 -16.83 17.91 -4.56
CA GLU A 49 -16.53 18.36 -5.93
C GLU A 49 -16.69 19.88 -6.13
N GLY A 50 -17.36 20.59 -5.21
CA GLY A 50 -17.38 22.05 -5.20
C GLY A 50 -18.75 22.72 -5.01
N SER A 51 -19.84 21.98 -4.78
CA SER A 51 -21.16 22.61 -4.54
C SER A 51 -21.16 23.52 -3.30
N SER A 52 -21.99 24.56 -3.29
CA SER A 52 -21.99 25.52 -2.17
C SER A 52 -22.52 24.87 -0.88
N LEU A 53 -22.11 25.37 0.29
CA LEU A 53 -22.66 24.88 1.57
C LEU A 53 -24.19 25.05 1.66
N ASN A 54 -24.73 26.13 1.07
CA ASN A 54 -26.17 26.36 1.02
C ASN A 54 -26.89 25.31 0.17
N GLU A 55 -26.37 25.03 -1.02
CA GLU A 55 -26.90 23.98 -1.90
C GLU A 55 -26.81 22.60 -1.24
N PHE A 56 -25.67 22.27 -0.62
CA PHE A 56 -25.51 21.05 0.17
C PHE A 56 -26.61 20.91 1.23
N ASN A 57 -26.87 21.98 2.00
CA ASN A 57 -27.87 21.95 3.05
C ASN A 57 -29.29 21.73 2.49
N ILE A 58 -29.66 22.41 1.40
CA ILE A 58 -30.96 22.23 0.73
C ILE A 58 -31.13 20.79 0.23
N LEU A 59 -30.09 20.22 -0.40
CA LEU A 59 -30.12 18.85 -0.90
C LEU A 59 -30.25 17.84 0.24
N MET A 60 -29.53 18.02 1.35
CA MET A 60 -29.65 17.16 2.53
C MET A 60 -31.06 17.23 3.13
N ASP A 61 -31.64 18.43 3.28
CA ASP A 61 -33.00 18.60 3.79
C ASP A 61 -34.08 18.01 2.88
N THR A 62 -33.84 18.02 1.57
CA THR A 62 -34.74 17.37 0.60
C THR A 62 -34.61 15.85 0.68
N ALA A 63 -33.38 15.34 0.72
CA ALA A 63 -33.11 13.90 0.72
C ALA A 63 -33.64 13.20 1.97
N ILE A 64 -33.60 13.83 3.15
CA ILE A 64 -34.13 13.20 4.35
C ILE A 64 -35.64 12.94 4.27
N GLN A 65 -36.41 13.82 3.61
CA GLN A 65 -37.84 13.59 3.41
C GLN A 65 -38.09 12.37 2.52
N MET A 66 -37.29 12.20 1.47
CA MET A 66 -37.35 11.02 0.61
C MET A 66 -36.99 9.74 1.37
N ILE A 67 -35.90 9.77 2.15
CA ILE A 67 -35.47 8.63 2.98
C ILE A 67 -36.58 8.22 3.95
N LEU A 68 -37.21 9.18 4.62
CA LEU A 68 -38.32 8.91 5.54
C LEU A 68 -39.56 8.38 4.82
N GLN A 69 -39.88 8.85 3.60
CA GLN A 69 -40.99 8.33 2.80
C GLN A 69 -40.75 6.90 2.33
N GLU A 70 -39.53 6.57 1.89
CA GLU A 70 -39.14 5.21 1.52
C GLU A 70 -39.33 4.23 2.70
N MET A 71 -39.03 4.68 3.92
CA MET A 71 -39.22 3.91 5.14
C MET A 71 -40.70 3.81 5.57
N GLY A 72 -41.47 4.89 5.43
CA GLY A 72 -42.89 4.96 5.82
C GLY A 72 -43.81 3.99 5.06
N ASN A 73 -43.42 3.56 3.86
CA ASN A 73 -44.15 2.53 3.10
C ASN A 73 -44.05 1.11 3.71
N MET A 74 -43.25 0.90 4.78
CA MET A 74 -43.15 -0.37 5.52
C MET A 74 -43.89 -0.36 6.87
N GLU A 75 -44.49 0.75 7.29
CA GLU A 75 -44.85 1.03 8.69
C GLU A 75 -46.26 0.54 9.14
N VAL A 76 -47.07 -0.01 8.24
CA VAL A 76 -48.51 -0.25 8.53
C VAL A 76 -48.77 -1.48 9.41
N GLU A 77 -47.86 -2.46 9.50
CA GLU A 77 -48.14 -3.71 10.24
C GLU A 77 -47.72 -3.71 11.73
N MET A 78 -46.87 -2.79 12.17
CA MET A 78 -46.19 -2.91 13.48
C MET A 78 -46.81 -2.09 14.61
N LYS A 79 -47.67 -1.10 14.28
CA LYS A 79 -48.38 -0.24 15.26
C LYS A 79 -49.37 -1.00 16.18
N LYS A 80 -49.70 -2.25 15.88
CA LYS A 80 -50.62 -3.09 16.68
C LYS A 80 -49.98 -3.71 17.93
N LEU A 81 -48.65 -3.68 18.09
CA LEU A 81 -47.94 -4.37 19.18
C LEU A 81 -47.61 -3.48 20.39
N LEU A 82 -47.89 -2.16 20.33
CA LEU A 82 -47.50 -1.17 21.34
C LEU A 82 -48.37 -1.14 22.61
N SER A 83 -49.38 -2.02 22.75
CA SER A 83 -50.31 -2.00 23.89
C SER A 83 -49.92 -2.89 25.07
N ALA A 84 -48.71 -3.46 25.10
CA ALA A 84 -48.25 -4.28 26.22
C ALA A 84 -47.19 -3.53 27.03
N SER A 85 -47.56 -3.12 28.25
CA SER A 85 -46.62 -2.56 29.21
C SER A 85 -45.62 -3.64 29.63
N SER A 86 -44.33 -3.38 29.43
CA SER A 86 -43.28 -4.10 30.16
C SER A 86 -42.38 -3.09 30.86
N SER A 87 -42.14 -3.36 32.14
CA SER A 87 -41.22 -2.62 32.99
C SER A 87 -39.80 -2.70 32.42
N SER A 88 -39.26 -1.57 31.99
CA SER A 88 -37.84 -1.41 31.70
C SER A 88 -37.33 -0.16 32.42
N TYR A 89 -36.26 -0.32 33.19
CA TYR A 89 -35.60 0.75 33.94
C TYR A 89 -34.94 1.82 33.04
N ASP A 90 -34.91 1.64 31.71
CA ASP A 90 -34.36 2.60 30.76
C ASP A 90 -35.48 3.21 29.89
N ASN A 91 -36.03 4.35 30.31
CA ASN A 91 -37.05 5.08 29.53
C ASN A 91 -36.49 5.72 28.23
N TYR A 92 -35.20 5.54 27.90
CA TYR A 92 -34.63 5.99 26.63
C TYR A 92 -35.04 5.12 25.43
N ILE A 93 -35.60 3.92 25.61
CA ILE A 93 -36.00 3.01 24.52
C ILE A 93 -37.51 2.93 24.35
N TYR A 94 -38.00 2.59 23.15
CA TYR A 94 -39.40 2.25 22.95
C TYR A 94 -39.76 0.92 23.65
N PRO A 95 -40.96 0.80 24.24
CA PRO A 95 -41.41 -0.45 24.86
C PRO A 95 -41.29 -1.65 23.93
N ALA A 96 -40.85 -2.79 24.47
CA ALA A 96 -40.63 -4.04 23.73
C ALA A 96 -39.63 -3.97 22.55
N THR A 97 -38.80 -2.93 22.47
CA THR A 97 -37.72 -2.79 21.48
C THR A 97 -36.37 -2.56 22.15
N GLN A 98 -35.29 -2.52 21.37
CA GLN A 98 -33.97 -2.01 21.80
C GLN A 98 -33.64 -0.66 21.15
N VAL A 99 -34.63 0.00 20.54
CA VAL A 99 -34.43 1.21 19.74
C VAL A 99 -34.69 2.44 20.59
N LEU A 100 -33.76 3.39 20.52
CA LEU A 100 -33.84 4.66 21.25
C LEU A 100 -35.02 5.51 20.75
N LYS A 101 -35.76 6.09 21.71
CA LYS A 101 -36.80 7.08 21.42
C LYS A 101 -36.21 8.22 20.61
N ASN A 102 -36.81 8.47 19.44
CA ASN A 102 -36.31 9.43 18.48
C ASN A 102 -37.45 10.29 17.92
N LYS A 103 -37.09 11.45 17.37
CA LYS A 103 -38.03 12.46 16.87
C LYS A 103 -38.83 12.00 15.63
N HIS A 104 -38.46 10.89 15.02
CA HIS A 104 -39.09 10.35 13.82
C HIS A 104 -40.05 9.19 14.12
N GLY A 105 -40.11 8.70 15.36
CA GLY A 105 -40.96 7.56 15.71
C GLY A 105 -40.46 6.20 15.21
N ILE A 106 -39.21 6.13 14.73
CA ILE A 106 -38.66 4.92 14.10
C ILE A 106 -38.35 3.87 15.16
N ILE A 107 -38.91 2.67 15.03
CA ILE A 107 -38.69 1.53 15.94
C ILE A 107 -37.80 0.43 15.35
N ASP A 108 -37.36 0.59 14.11
CA ASP A 108 -36.37 -0.27 13.46
C ASP A 108 -34.96 0.31 13.62
N SER A 109 -34.01 -0.53 14.06
CA SER A 109 -32.67 -0.08 14.42
C SER A 109 -31.85 0.37 13.21
N ASP A 110 -31.98 -0.32 12.07
CA ASP A 110 -31.20 -0.04 10.87
C ASP A 110 -31.70 1.25 10.21
N ASN A 111 -33.01 1.44 10.15
CA ASN A 111 -33.64 2.68 9.69
C ASN A 111 -33.27 3.88 10.56
N LEU A 112 -33.30 3.73 11.90
CA LEU A 112 -32.89 4.81 12.81
C LEU A 112 -31.40 5.14 12.60
N SER A 113 -30.54 4.12 12.47
CA SER A 113 -29.12 4.30 12.23
C SER A 113 -28.88 5.10 10.95
N MET A 114 -29.59 4.78 9.86
CA MET A 114 -29.47 5.46 8.58
C MET A 114 -29.96 6.92 8.63
N VAL A 115 -31.13 7.18 9.24
CA VAL A 115 -31.69 8.54 9.42
C VAL A 115 -30.81 9.38 10.34
N SER A 116 -30.36 8.83 11.47
CA SER A 116 -29.45 9.51 12.38
C SER A 116 -28.11 9.81 11.71
N GLY A 117 -27.57 8.87 10.93
CA GLY A 117 -26.35 9.05 10.17
C GLY A 117 -26.46 10.19 9.15
N HIS A 118 -27.59 10.30 8.45
CA HIS A 118 -27.85 11.41 7.54
C HIS A 118 -27.79 12.77 8.26
N HIS A 119 -28.52 12.91 9.37
CA HIS A 119 -28.53 14.14 10.16
C HIS A 119 -27.14 14.48 10.74
N ALA A 120 -26.46 13.50 11.31
CA ALA A 120 -25.15 13.68 11.94
C ALA A 120 -24.09 14.08 10.90
N VAL A 121 -24.06 13.46 9.71
CA VAL A 121 -23.17 13.86 8.61
C VAL A 121 -23.41 15.32 8.22
N LYS A 122 -24.67 15.73 8.02
CA LYS A 122 -25.01 17.12 7.70
C LYS A 122 -24.45 18.07 8.76
N ALA A 123 -24.62 17.72 10.03
CA ALA A 123 -24.13 18.52 11.15
C ALA A 123 -22.60 18.60 11.20
N ILE A 124 -21.87 17.50 10.93
CA ILE A 124 -20.40 17.49 10.87
C ILE A 124 -19.91 18.49 9.81
N VAL A 125 -20.46 18.43 8.59
CA VAL A 125 -20.06 19.35 7.52
C VAL A 125 -20.28 20.80 7.93
N ASN A 126 -21.43 21.13 8.52
CA ASN A 126 -21.72 22.49 8.98
C ASN A 126 -20.81 22.92 10.14
N LEU A 127 -20.51 22.04 11.10
CA LEU A 127 -19.63 22.33 12.23
C LEU A 127 -18.19 22.70 11.79
N HIS A 128 -17.69 22.19 10.66
CA HIS A 128 -16.39 22.61 10.11
C HIS A 128 -16.40 24.01 9.47
N HIS A 129 -17.58 24.57 9.19
CA HIS A 129 -17.73 25.96 8.76
C HIS A 129 -18.01 26.93 9.90
N GLU A 130 -18.31 26.41 11.09
CA GLU A 130 -18.42 27.23 12.28
C GLU A 130 -17.04 27.71 12.74
N PRO A 131 -16.94 28.93 13.31
CA PRO A 131 -15.71 29.38 13.93
C PRO A 131 -15.30 28.44 15.07
N LEU A 132 -13.99 28.30 15.28
CA LEU A 132 -13.46 27.59 16.45
C LEU A 132 -13.93 28.29 17.73
N PRO A 133 -14.26 27.52 18.79
CA PRO A 133 -14.62 28.13 20.06
C PRO A 133 -13.41 28.87 20.65
N LYS A 134 -13.67 29.91 21.45
CA LYS A 134 -12.59 30.64 22.16
C LYS A 134 -11.87 29.79 23.20
N ARG A 135 -12.54 28.76 23.73
CA ARG A 135 -12.02 27.81 24.73
C ARG A 135 -12.61 26.43 24.47
N PHE A 136 -11.80 25.39 24.60
CA PHE A 136 -12.28 24.02 24.54
C PHE A 136 -12.63 23.51 25.94
N ASN A 137 -13.87 23.04 26.11
CA ASN A 137 -14.38 22.55 27.38
C ASN A 137 -15.59 21.62 27.17
N SER A 138 -16.12 21.11 28.27
CA SER A 138 -17.30 20.26 28.34
C SER A 138 -18.55 20.91 27.72
N SER A 139 -18.68 22.24 27.80
CA SER A 139 -19.78 22.96 27.14
C SER A 139 -19.69 22.87 25.62
N TYR A 140 -18.48 22.94 25.04
CA TYR A 140 -18.29 22.72 23.61
C TYR A 140 -18.53 21.25 23.21
N LEU A 141 -18.12 20.29 24.04
CA LEU A 141 -18.41 18.86 23.85
C LEU A 141 -19.94 18.60 23.81
N ILE A 142 -20.68 19.19 24.75
CA ILE A 142 -22.14 19.16 24.82
C ILE A 142 -22.78 19.83 23.60
N TYR A 143 -22.24 20.99 23.18
CA TYR A 143 -22.71 21.69 21.99
C TYR A 143 -22.56 20.85 20.72
N ILE A 144 -21.42 20.19 20.53
CA ILE A 144 -21.21 19.27 19.39
C ILE A 144 -22.26 18.16 19.45
N HIS A 145 -22.45 17.52 20.60
CA HIS A 145 -23.45 16.45 20.73
C HIS A 145 -24.86 16.97 20.39
N LYS A 146 -25.22 18.17 20.85
CA LYS A 146 -26.49 18.80 20.48
C LYS A 146 -26.58 18.95 18.96
N ARG A 147 -25.59 19.57 18.31
CA ARG A 147 -25.59 19.79 16.85
C ARG A 147 -25.71 18.50 16.06
N LEU A 148 -25.00 17.46 16.45
CA LEU A 148 -25.03 16.16 15.75
C LEU A 148 -26.38 15.45 15.85
N PHE A 149 -27.08 15.60 16.97
CA PHE A 149 -28.25 14.77 17.29
C PHE A 149 -29.55 15.54 17.52
N GLU A 150 -29.57 16.87 17.40
CA GLU A 150 -30.77 17.69 17.66
C GLU A 150 -31.93 17.35 16.74
N ASN A 151 -31.69 16.80 15.55
CA ASN A 151 -32.75 16.36 14.66
C ASN A 151 -33.18 14.90 14.91
N THR A 152 -32.42 14.12 15.68
CA THR A 152 -32.72 12.70 15.96
C THR A 152 -33.29 12.47 17.36
N PHE A 153 -32.69 13.07 18.40
CA PHE A 153 -33.01 12.77 19.80
C PHE A 153 -33.48 14.02 20.55
N GLU A 154 -34.49 13.87 21.42
CA GLU A 154 -34.96 14.98 22.28
C GLU A 154 -33.91 15.41 23.30
N TRP A 155 -33.13 14.45 23.78
CA TRP A 155 -32.08 14.64 24.78
C TRP A 155 -30.74 15.08 24.18
N ALA A 156 -30.68 15.46 22.91
CA ALA A 156 -29.44 15.94 22.29
C ALA A 156 -28.83 17.12 23.09
N GLY A 157 -27.60 16.93 23.60
CA GLY A 157 -26.91 17.90 24.45
C GLY A 157 -27.16 17.71 25.95
N ASN A 158 -27.88 16.66 26.36
CA ASN A 158 -28.04 16.31 27.77
C ASN A 158 -27.10 15.17 28.13
N SER A 159 -26.28 15.38 29.17
CA SER A 159 -25.43 14.32 29.70
C SER A 159 -26.26 13.33 30.54
N ARG A 160 -25.89 12.05 30.51
CA ARG A 160 -26.64 10.97 31.16
C ARG A 160 -26.61 11.00 32.69
N ASN A 161 -25.89 11.95 33.29
CA ASN A 161 -25.86 12.15 34.74
C ASN A 161 -27.07 12.88 35.29
N PHE A 162 -27.88 13.49 34.43
CA PHE A 162 -29.14 14.11 34.81
C PHE A 162 -30.32 13.31 34.26
N PRO A 163 -31.43 13.21 35.01
CA PRO A 163 -32.67 12.66 34.47
C PRO A 163 -33.18 13.54 33.32
N PHE A 164 -33.69 12.92 32.27
CA PHE A 164 -34.29 13.61 31.12
C PHE A 164 -35.77 13.24 31.00
N THR A 165 -36.65 14.25 30.98
CA THR A 165 -38.09 14.05 30.77
C THR A 165 -38.44 14.26 29.31
N PHE A 166 -38.96 13.21 28.67
CA PHE A 166 -39.43 13.22 27.29
C PHE A 166 -40.78 13.92 27.15
N LYS A 167 -41.11 14.34 25.93
CA LYS A 167 -42.43 14.90 25.60
C LYS A 167 -43.61 13.97 25.87
N ASP A 168 -43.37 12.65 25.90
CA ASP A 168 -44.38 11.65 26.27
C ASP A 168 -44.65 11.55 27.78
N GLY A 169 -43.98 12.38 28.58
CA GLY A 169 -44.12 12.44 30.04
C GLY A 169 -43.23 11.46 30.81
N THR A 170 -42.56 10.53 30.12
CA THR A 170 -41.63 9.59 30.77
C THR A 170 -40.31 10.26 31.11
N THR A 171 -39.67 9.85 32.22
CA THR A 171 -38.36 10.37 32.63
C THR A 171 -37.32 9.25 32.62
N ALA A 172 -36.22 9.45 31.90
CA ALA A 172 -35.14 8.46 31.77
C ALA A 172 -33.88 8.89 32.53
N SER A 173 -33.18 7.91 33.10
CA SER A 173 -31.91 8.08 33.79
C SER A 173 -31.08 6.81 33.58
N VAL A 174 -29.79 6.95 33.30
CA VAL A 174 -28.88 5.81 33.13
C VAL A 174 -27.67 5.97 34.04
N HIS A 175 -27.70 5.23 35.14
CA HIS A 175 -26.69 5.35 36.18
C HIS A 175 -25.35 4.71 35.81
N THR A 176 -25.39 3.55 35.17
CA THR A 176 -24.23 2.79 34.70
C THR A 176 -24.48 2.34 33.27
N MET A 177 -23.42 2.34 32.46
CA MET A 177 -23.43 1.80 31.10
C MET A 177 -22.35 0.74 31.00
N ARG A 178 -22.75 -0.48 30.59
CA ARG A 178 -21.82 -1.57 30.35
C ARG A 178 -21.14 -1.38 29.00
N LYS A 179 -19.84 -1.65 28.94
CA LYS A 179 -19.11 -1.65 27.66
C LYS A 179 -19.53 -2.86 26.84
N VAL A 180 -19.74 -2.67 25.54
CA VAL A 180 -20.16 -3.74 24.63
C VAL A 180 -19.13 -4.88 24.67
N ASN A 181 -19.60 -6.11 24.86
CA ASN A 181 -18.77 -7.33 24.93
C ASN A 181 -17.66 -7.31 26.00
N SER A 182 -17.86 -6.60 27.12
CA SER A 182 -16.95 -6.62 28.27
C SER A 182 -17.74 -6.70 29.58
N ASP A 183 -17.15 -7.22 30.65
CA ASP A 183 -17.69 -7.12 32.02
C ASP A 183 -17.43 -5.75 32.67
N ASP A 184 -16.70 -4.86 31.98
CA ASP A 184 -16.39 -3.51 32.43
C ASP A 184 -17.53 -2.52 32.16
N TYR A 185 -17.55 -1.46 32.97
CA TYR A 185 -18.48 -0.35 32.88
C TYR A 185 -17.77 0.95 32.52
N PHE A 186 -18.50 1.87 31.90
CA PHE A 186 -18.11 3.28 31.82
C PHE A 186 -18.22 3.95 33.19
N LEU A 187 -17.74 5.19 33.31
CA LEU A 187 -17.79 5.96 34.55
C LEU A 187 -19.22 6.01 35.13
N GLU A 188 -19.37 5.87 36.44
CA GLU A 188 -20.67 6.02 37.08
C GLU A 188 -21.21 7.44 36.86
N SER A 189 -22.50 7.54 36.50
CA SER A 189 -23.13 8.81 36.09
C SER A 189 -22.90 9.97 37.06
N LYS A 190 -23.01 9.72 38.38
CA LYS A 190 -22.80 10.74 39.44
C LYS A 190 -21.40 11.36 39.47
N LYS A 191 -20.40 10.69 38.89
CA LYS A 191 -19.02 11.16 38.83
C LYS A 191 -18.71 11.96 37.56
N ILE A 192 -19.60 11.93 36.56
CA ILE A 192 -19.37 12.62 35.27
C ILE A 192 -19.07 14.11 35.47
N PRO A 193 -19.83 14.89 36.28
CA PRO A 193 -19.54 16.31 36.47
C PRO A 193 -18.11 16.58 36.95
N GLN A 194 -17.66 15.87 37.99
CA GLN A 194 -16.31 16.01 38.53
C GLN A 194 -15.22 15.76 37.48
N TYR A 195 -15.41 14.74 36.64
CA TYR A 195 -14.43 14.40 35.60
C TYR A 195 -14.43 15.40 34.44
N LEU A 196 -15.59 15.94 34.07
CA LEU A 196 -15.69 17.01 33.08
C LEU A 196 -15.07 18.32 33.60
N ASP A 197 -15.28 18.67 34.87
CA ASP A 197 -14.63 19.83 35.49
C ASP A 197 -13.09 19.70 35.50
N ASN A 198 -12.58 18.49 35.78
CA ASN A 198 -11.14 18.21 35.71
C ASN A 198 -10.59 18.31 34.29
N MET A 199 -11.35 17.83 33.28
CA MET A 199 -11.02 18.01 31.87
C MET A 199 -10.94 19.50 31.52
N ASP A 200 -11.93 20.30 31.91
CA ASP A 200 -12.01 21.73 31.62
C ASP A 200 -10.86 22.50 32.26
N LYS A 201 -10.54 22.19 33.52
CA LYS A 201 -9.37 22.73 34.22
C LYS A 201 -8.07 22.38 33.49
N THR A 202 -7.91 21.13 33.08
CA THR A 202 -6.70 20.66 32.39
C THR A 202 -6.51 21.38 31.04
N LEU A 203 -7.58 21.54 30.26
CA LEU A 203 -7.55 22.24 28.98
C LEU A 203 -7.21 23.72 29.17
N ALA A 204 -7.85 24.39 30.13
CA ALA A 204 -7.58 25.79 30.45
C ALA A 204 -6.13 26.03 30.92
N GLU A 205 -5.61 25.20 31.84
CA GLU A 205 -4.25 25.32 32.37
C GLU A 205 -3.17 25.03 31.32
N GLN A 206 -3.50 24.21 30.31
CA GLN A 206 -2.58 23.85 29.23
C GLN A 206 -2.89 24.61 27.92
N ASN A 207 -3.63 25.72 28.00
CA ASN A 207 -3.96 26.60 26.88
C ASN A 207 -4.52 25.85 25.66
N ASP A 208 -5.48 24.95 25.88
CA ASP A 208 -6.10 24.10 24.86
C ASP A 208 -5.05 23.32 24.02
N PHE A 209 -3.91 22.99 24.63
CA PHE A 209 -2.75 22.34 24.02
C PHE A 209 -2.12 23.09 22.85
N GLN A 210 -2.38 24.39 22.72
CA GLN A 210 -1.78 25.24 21.68
C GLN A 210 -0.30 25.51 21.97
N GLY A 211 0.49 25.76 20.92
CA GLY A 211 1.93 26.07 21.01
C GLY A 211 2.81 24.87 21.33
N LEU A 212 2.25 23.65 21.37
CA LEU A 212 3.00 22.42 21.56
C LEU A 212 3.60 21.91 20.25
N SER A 213 4.68 21.13 20.35
CA SER A 213 5.11 20.30 19.22
C SER A 213 4.09 19.20 18.96
N ARG A 214 4.01 18.70 17.72
CA ARG A 214 3.09 17.60 17.36
C ARG A 214 3.20 16.41 18.33
N GLN A 215 4.42 16.02 18.72
CA GLN A 215 4.64 14.90 19.63
C GLN A 215 4.13 15.17 21.05
N ALA A 216 4.30 16.40 21.56
CA ALA A 216 3.77 16.80 22.85
C ALA A 216 2.24 16.90 22.82
N PHE A 217 1.66 17.46 21.76
CA PHE A 217 0.22 17.48 21.52
C PHE A 217 -0.36 16.07 21.49
N ILE A 218 0.19 15.14 20.70
CA ILE A 218 -0.26 13.73 20.65
C ILE A 218 -0.33 13.12 22.05
N ASN A 219 0.72 13.31 22.85
CA ASN A 219 0.79 12.73 24.18
C ASN A 219 -0.35 13.21 25.08
N LYS A 220 -0.68 14.51 25.02
CA LYS A 220 -1.77 15.11 25.81
C LYS A 220 -3.15 14.77 25.25
N ALA A 221 -3.32 14.92 23.94
CA ALA A 221 -4.58 14.67 23.25
C ALA A 221 -5.01 13.20 23.34
N ALA A 222 -4.09 12.24 23.18
CA ALA A 222 -4.40 10.81 23.31
C ALA A 222 -4.86 10.43 24.73
N SER A 223 -4.21 10.99 25.76
CA SER A 223 -4.63 10.79 27.16
C SER A 223 -6.01 11.39 27.42
N MET A 224 -6.25 12.62 26.95
CA MET A 224 -7.56 13.28 27.10
C MET A 224 -8.65 12.53 26.33
N PHE A 225 -8.34 12.02 25.13
CA PHE A 225 -9.27 11.24 24.33
C PHE A 225 -9.67 9.97 25.07
N ALA A 226 -8.71 9.21 25.58
CA ALA A 226 -9.02 8.01 26.33
C ALA A 226 -9.77 8.31 27.65
N LEU A 227 -9.54 9.47 28.28
CA LEU A 227 -10.29 9.92 29.46
C LEU A 227 -11.76 10.19 29.11
N ILE A 228 -12.03 10.97 28.07
CA ILE A 228 -13.41 11.26 27.61
C ILE A 228 -14.14 9.97 27.20
N ASN A 229 -13.42 9.03 26.57
CA ASN A 229 -13.98 7.73 26.22
C ASN A 229 -14.42 6.93 27.46
N TYR A 230 -13.66 7.03 28.55
CA TYR A 230 -14.02 6.43 29.85
C TYR A 230 -15.21 7.14 30.54
N ILE A 231 -15.24 8.48 30.50
CA ILE A 231 -16.35 9.28 31.04
C ILE A 231 -17.67 8.88 30.38
N HIS A 232 -17.65 8.75 29.04
CA HIS A 232 -18.81 8.38 28.22
C HIS A 232 -20.06 9.21 28.59
N PRO A 233 -20.00 10.55 28.40
CA PRO A 233 -20.93 11.49 29.04
C PRO A 233 -22.38 11.42 28.54
N PHE A 234 -22.65 10.86 27.37
CA PHE A 234 -23.98 10.84 26.74
C PHE A 234 -24.58 9.42 26.69
N ARG A 235 -25.89 9.32 26.46
CA ARG A 235 -26.58 8.02 26.32
C ARG A 235 -26.20 7.28 25.03
N ASP A 236 -25.95 8.02 23.94
CA ASP A 236 -25.44 7.53 22.65
C ASP A 236 -24.63 8.65 22.00
N GLY A 237 -23.97 8.41 20.85
CA GLY A 237 -23.31 9.45 20.08
C GLY A 237 -21.95 9.92 20.63
N ASN A 238 -21.43 9.25 21.67
CA ASN A 238 -20.17 9.61 22.33
C ASN A 238 -18.98 9.60 21.36
N GLY A 239 -18.83 8.57 20.53
CA GLY A 239 -17.70 8.43 19.61
C GLY A 239 -17.64 9.54 18.56
N ARG A 240 -18.75 9.77 17.84
CA ARG A 240 -18.89 10.85 16.85
C ARG A 240 -18.63 12.23 17.46
N THR A 241 -19.21 12.51 18.63
CA THR A 241 -19.01 13.77 19.36
C THR A 241 -17.54 13.96 19.74
N GLN A 242 -16.93 12.92 20.29
CA GLN A 242 -15.54 12.93 20.73
C GLN A 242 -14.58 13.16 19.56
N ARG A 243 -14.70 12.42 18.45
CA ARG A 243 -13.82 12.58 17.30
C ARG A 243 -13.90 14.01 16.75
N MET A 244 -15.12 14.55 16.59
CA MET A 244 -15.31 15.94 16.16
C MET A 244 -14.68 16.95 17.13
N PHE A 245 -14.83 16.75 18.45
CA PHE A 245 -14.17 17.60 19.45
C PHE A 245 -12.65 17.63 19.27
N PHE A 246 -12.02 16.47 19.06
CA PHE A 246 -10.56 16.38 18.91
C PHE A 246 -10.04 16.86 17.56
N GLU A 247 -10.79 16.67 16.48
CA GLU A 247 -10.44 17.26 15.18
C GLU A 247 -10.41 18.79 15.28
N ARG A 248 -11.42 19.38 15.91
CA ARG A 248 -11.51 20.84 16.14
C ARG A 248 -10.44 21.34 17.11
N LEU A 249 -10.15 20.58 18.17
CA LEU A 249 -9.07 20.90 19.11
C LEU A 249 -7.69 20.88 18.42
N ALA A 250 -7.44 19.88 17.58
CA ALA A 250 -6.21 19.79 16.81
C ALA A 250 -6.07 20.98 15.85
N GLU A 251 -7.14 21.33 15.13
CA GLU A 251 -7.18 22.48 14.23
C GLU A 251 -6.83 23.79 14.97
N ALA A 252 -7.42 24.02 16.16
CA ALA A 252 -7.10 25.17 17.00
C ALA A 252 -5.64 25.16 17.51
N ALA A 253 -5.08 23.97 17.76
CA ALA A 253 -3.70 23.81 18.20
C ALA A 253 -2.66 23.89 17.07
N GLY A 254 -3.07 24.06 15.81
CA GLY A 254 -2.16 24.09 14.66
C GLY A 254 -1.69 22.68 14.23
N HIS A 255 -2.49 21.66 14.53
CA HIS A 255 -2.26 20.27 14.16
C HIS A 255 -3.46 19.72 13.37
N GLN A 256 -3.33 18.50 12.89
CA GLN A 256 -4.41 17.77 12.24
C GLN A 256 -4.56 16.41 12.92
N LEU A 257 -5.81 15.92 12.99
CA LEU A 257 -6.12 14.53 13.31
C LEU A 257 -7.05 14.04 12.21
N ASP A 258 -6.63 13.03 11.48
CA ASP A 258 -7.42 12.42 10.43
C ASP A 258 -7.88 11.03 10.84
N PHE A 259 -9.05 10.94 11.46
CA PHE A 259 -9.60 9.65 11.85
C PHE A 259 -9.97 8.79 10.64
N SER A 260 -10.00 9.32 9.41
CA SER A 260 -10.43 8.60 8.20
C SER A 260 -9.56 7.38 7.86
N ILE A 261 -8.38 7.29 8.47
CA ILE A 261 -7.41 6.23 8.23
C ILE A 261 -7.41 5.14 9.32
N VAL A 262 -8.33 5.21 10.29
CA VAL A 262 -8.38 4.32 11.45
C VAL A 262 -9.43 3.22 11.24
N THR A 263 -9.01 1.98 11.13
CA THR A 263 -9.99 0.88 11.03
C THR A 263 -10.88 0.77 12.27
N GLU A 264 -12.12 0.33 12.08
CA GLU A 264 -13.06 0.02 13.16
C GLU A 264 -12.38 -0.80 14.28
N GLU A 265 -11.72 -1.89 13.90
CA GLU A 265 -11.08 -2.79 14.85
C GLU A 265 -9.91 -2.12 15.59
N ARG A 266 -9.14 -1.25 14.93
CA ARG A 266 -8.07 -0.47 15.60
C ARG A 266 -8.66 0.47 16.64
N MET A 267 -9.71 1.21 16.31
CA MET A 267 -10.38 2.12 17.25
C MET A 267 -10.92 1.35 18.47
N ARG A 268 -11.57 0.21 18.22
CA ARG A 268 -12.11 -0.67 19.26
C ARG A 268 -11.02 -1.16 20.21
N ILE A 269 -9.91 -1.67 19.67
CA ILE A 269 -8.79 -2.20 20.47
C ILE A 269 -8.07 -1.10 21.25
N CYS A 270 -7.83 0.06 20.63
CA CYS A 270 -7.22 1.19 21.35
C CYS A 270 -8.09 1.62 22.54
N SER A 271 -9.41 1.66 22.35
CA SER A 271 -10.38 2.00 23.41
C SER A 271 -10.42 0.99 24.56
N ILE A 272 -10.21 -0.31 24.26
CA ILE A 272 -10.14 -1.38 25.26
C ILE A 272 -8.82 -1.34 26.03
N LEU A 273 -7.69 -1.03 25.37
CA LEU A 273 -6.40 -1.02 26.06
C LEU A 273 -6.21 0.23 26.92
N SER A 274 -6.78 1.36 26.51
CA SER A 274 -6.72 2.60 27.27
C SER A 274 -7.77 2.67 28.39
N MET A 275 -8.24 1.51 28.89
CA MET A 275 -9.26 1.46 29.93
C MET A 275 -8.71 1.96 31.27
N VAL A 276 -9.61 2.53 32.08
CA VAL A 276 -9.27 2.92 33.45
C VAL A 276 -9.70 1.78 34.37
N ARG A 277 -8.73 1.11 35.01
CA ARG A 277 -8.96 0.06 36.01
C ARG A 277 -8.49 0.56 37.37
N SER A 278 -9.34 0.44 38.38
CA SER A 278 -9.04 0.89 39.76
C SER A 278 -8.57 2.35 39.87
N GLY A 279 -9.06 3.24 38.99
CA GLY A 279 -8.71 4.66 38.99
C GLY A 279 -7.39 5.00 38.29
N VAL A 280 -6.68 4.02 37.74
CA VAL A 280 -5.45 4.21 36.96
C VAL A 280 -5.75 3.88 35.50
N MET A 281 -5.22 4.70 34.59
CA MET A 281 -5.30 4.44 33.16
C MET A 281 -4.31 3.33 32.79
N ASP A 282 -4.78 2.27 32.12
CA ASP A 282 -3.96 1.18 31.61
C ASP A 282 -3.03 1.69 30.47
N ASP A 283 -2.52 0.80 29.63
CA ASP A 283 -1.58 1.14 28.57
C ASP A 283 -2.22 2.01 27.46
N ILE A 284 -1.86 3.29 27.46
CA ILE A 284 -2.25 4.25 26.41
C ILE A 284 -1.31 4.26 25.20
N SER A 285 -0.32 3.37 25.12
CA SER A 285 0.63 3.30 24.01
C SER A 285 -0.07 3.03 22.67
N ALA A 286 -1.14 2.24 22.68
CA ALA A 286 -2.02 2.00 21.53
C ALA A 286 -2.60 3.30 20.97
N MET A 287 -3.20 4.07 21.88
CA MET A 287 -3.87 5.32 21.58
C MET A 287 -2.86 6.36 21.10
N LYS A 288 -1.71 6.48 21.76
CA LYS A 288 -0.62 7.36 21.32
C LYS A 288 -0.10 6.99 19.93
N HIS A 289 0.02 5.70 19.63
CA HIS A 289 0.42 5.25 18.29
C HIS A 289 -0.63 5.58 17.22
N MET A 290 -1.91 5.43 17.54
CA MET A 290 -3.00 5.89 16.67
C MET A 290 -2.95 7.39 16.43
N PHE A 291 -2.77 8.20 17.49
CA PHE A 291 -2.64 9.65 17.37
C PHE A 291 -1.38 10.07 16.59
N GLU A 292 -0.27 9.33 16.71
CA GLU A 292 0.91 9.53 15.85
C GLU A 292 0.57 9.33 14.38
N ASP A 293 -0.13 8.25 14.03
CA ASP A 293 -0.44 7.93 12.64
C ASP A 293 -1.41 8.93 12.02
N ILE A 294 -2.47 9.31 12.73
CA ILE A 294 -3.52 10.22 12.21
C ILE A 294 -3.11 11.69 12.20
N SER A 295 -2.00 12.05 12.87
CA SER A 295 -1.51 13.45 12.90
C SER A 295 -0.28 13.69 12.04
N ASN A 296 0.40 12.64 11.59
CA ASN A 296 1.61 12.75 10.80
C ASN A 296 1.24 12.80 9.30
N PRO A 297 1.44 13.93 8.59
CA PRO A 297 0.95 14.11 7.23
C PRO A 297 1.46 13.04 6.25
N GLU A 298 2.71 12.61 6.39
CA GLU A 298 3.30 11.57 5.54
C GLU A 298 2.62 10.22 5.76
N LYS A 299 2.38 9.85 7.02
CA LYS A 299 1.68 8.61 7.37
C LYS A 299 0.22 8.62 6.92
N VAL A 300 -0.46 9.77 7.08
CA VAL A 300 -1.82 9.95 6.60
C VAL A 300 -1.89 9.80 5.08
N SER A 301 -0.97 10.42 4.34
CA SER A 301 -0.90 10.27 2.87
C SER A 301 -0.76 8.81 2.45
N ILE A 302 0.21 8.10 3.03
CA ILE A 302 0.46 6.68 2.72
C ILE A 302 -0.77 5.82 3.00
N MET A 303 -1.39 5.99 4.16
CA MET A 303 -2.55 5.20 4.53
C MET A 303 -3.77 5.55 3.65
N LYS A 304 -3.94 6.81 3.26
CA LYS A 304 -5.00 7.23 2.33
C LYS A 304 -4.78 6.64 0.94
N GLU A 305 -3.57 6.69 0.40
CA GLU A 305 -3.22 6.06 -0.87
C GLU A 305 -3.54 4.56 -0.82
N PHE A 306 -3.11 3.87 0.26
CA PHE A 306 -3.43 2.46 0.47
C PHE A 306 -4.93 2.18 0.51
N ILE A 307 -5.70 2.94 1.30
CA ILE A 307 -7.17 2.81 1.40
C ILE A 307 -7.84 3.07 0.05
N SER A 308 -7.41 4.11 -0.67
CA SER A 308 -7.99 4.50 -1.96
C SER A 308 -7.81 3.46 -3.07
N SER A 309 -6.78 2.62 -2.95
CA SER A 309 -6.50 1.53 -3.89
C SER A 309 -7.39 0.29 -3.68
N MET A 310 -8.15 0.22 -2.58
CA MET A 310 -9.00 -0.92 -2.26
C MET A 310 -10.33 -0.86 -2.99
N SER A 311 -10.81 -2.01 -3.44
CA SER A 311 -12.22 -2.19 -3.77
C SER A 311 -13.09 -2.06 -2.51
N LYS A 312 -14.39 -1.81 -2.72
CA LYS A 312 -15.38 -1.71 -1.63
C LYS A 312 -15.39 -2.94 -0.72
N LEU A 313 -15.21 -4.14 -1.28
CA LEU A 313 -15.17 -5.39 -0.51
C LEU A 313 -13.90 -5.49 0.33
N GLU A 314 -12.74 -5.15 -0.23
CA GLU A 314 -11.47 -5.13 0.49
C GLU A 314 -11.48 -4.11 1.61
N TYR A 315 -12.00 -2.91 1.37
CA TYR A 315 -12.15 -1.89 2.40
C TYR A 315 -13.02 -2.38 3.56
N LYS A 316 -14.15 -3.03 3.26
CA LYS A 316 -15.03 -3.63 4.29
C LYS A 316 -14.31 -4.71 5.11
N ASN A 317 -13.43 -5.49 4.49
CA ASN A 317 -12.63 -6.50 5.19
C ASN A 317 -11.52 -5.86 6.03
N ALA A 318 -10.87 -4.80 5.52
CA ALA A 318 -9.83 -4.05 6.21
C ALA A 318 -10.35 -3.41 7.52
N GLN A 319 -11.62 -2.99 7.58
CA GLN A 319 -12.23 -2.47 8.81
C GLN A 319 -12.17 -3.46 9.99
N LYS A 320 -12.12 -4.77 9.72
CA LYS A 320 -12.05 -5.82 10.75
C LYS A 320 -10.62 -6.13 11.20
N MET A 321 -9.62 -5.47 10.62
CA MET A 321 -8.19 -5.69 10.90
C MET A 321 -7.62 -4.53 11.71
N ILE A 322 -6.58 -4.80 12.51
CA ILE A 322 -5.81 -3.74 13.17
C ILE A 322 -4.71 -3.30 12.20
N ILE A 323 -4.95 -2.23 11.44
CA ILE A 323 -3.99 -1.71 10.45
C ILE A 323 -3.31 -0.45 11.01
N VAL A 324 -1.98 -0.45 11.03
CA VAL A 324 -1.17 0.64 11.57
C VAL A 324 -0.01 1.01 10.65
N MET A 325 0.59 2.18 10.87
CA MET A 325 1.87 2.50 10.24
C MET A 325 3.03 1.96 11.09
N PRO A 326 4.11 1.48 10.46
CA PRO A 326 5.29 1.05 11.20
C PRO A 326 5.98 2.20 11.94
N LYS A 327 6.72 1.85 13.01
CA LYS A 327 7.66 2.78 13.65
C LYS A 327 9.00 2.75 12.92
N ARG A 328 9.54 3.93 12.61
CA ARG A 328 10.86 4.07 11.96
C ARG A 328 11.97 3.45 12.82
N GLY A 329 12.93 2.80 12.17
CA GLY A 329 14.11 2.20 12.80
C GLY A 329 13.86 0.87 13.52
N TYR A 330 12.61 0.43 13.66
CA TYR A 330 12.27 -0.85 14.26
C TYR A 330 12.46 -1.99 13.26
N ASN A 331 12.78 -3.18 13.78
CA ASN A 331 12.78 -4.42 13.03
C ASN A 331 11.50 -5.18 13.33
N TYR A 332 10.83 -5.66 12.28
CA TYR A 332 9.63 -6.48 12.41
C TYR A 332 9.84 -7.82 11.74
N LEU A 333 9.54 -8.89 12.47
CA LEU A 333 9.26 -10.18 11.86
C LEU A 333 7.81 -10.17 11.39
N SER A 334 7.61 -10.44 10.11
CA SER A 334 6.32 -10.27 9.46
C SER A 334 6.08 -11.35 8.40
N PHE A 335 4.85 -11.48 7.96
CA PHE A 335 4.41 -12.40 6.93
C PHE A 335 3.67 -11.61 5.86
N TYR A 336 3.95 -11.93 4.60
CA TYR A 336 3.24 -11.33 3.48
C TYR A 336 1.75 -11.68 3.56
N GLU A 337 0.89 -10.66 3.57
CA GLU A 337 -0.57 -10.83 3.50
C GLU A 337 -1.08 -10.52 2.09
N ARG A 338 -0.74 -9.33 1.59
CA ARG A 338 -1.16 -8.84 0.26
C ARG A 338 -0.35 -7.62 -0.15
N GLU A 339 -0.57 -7.19 -1.39
CA GLU A 339 -0.03 -5.94 -1.91
C GLU A 339 -1.07 -5.15 -2.72
N THR A 340 -0.64 -3.95 -3.10
CA THR A 340 -1.29 -3.05 -4.06
C THR A 340 -0.21 -2.60 -5.06
N ALA A 341 -0.55 -1.73 -6.00
CA ALA A 341 0.44 -1.14 -6.92
C ALA A 341 1.58 -0.37 -6.20
N GLU A 342 1.31 0.14 -5.01
CA GLU A 342 2.17 1.09 -4.29
C GLU A 342 2.69 0.56 -2.94
N HIS A 343 1.90 -0.31 -2.31
CA HIS A 343 2.08 -0.70 -0.90
C HIS A 343 2.06 -2.20 -0.69
N LEU A 344 2.76 -2.64 0.35
CA LEU A 344 2.68 -3.98 0.94
C LEU A 344 1.89 -3.91 2.25
N LEU A 345 0.99 -4.86 2.45
CA LEU A 345 0.37 -5.13 3.75
C LEU A 345 1.05 -6.38 4.34
N LEU A 346 1.73 -6.20 5.46
CA LEU A 346 2.43 -7.28 6.14
C LEU A 346 1.77 -7.55 7.49
N LYS A 347 1.49 -8.82 7.77
CA LYS A 347 1.03 -9.29 9.08
C LYS A 347 2.24 -9.44 9.99
N VAL A 348 2.26 -8.76 11.13
CA VAL A 348 3.39 -8.77 12.06
C VAL A 348 3.24 -9.90 13.08
N ASP A 349 4.35 -10.55 13.43
CA ASP A 349 4.42 -11.56 14.50
C ASP A 349 4.40 -10.92 15.90
N LEU A 350 3.40 -10.08 16.14
CA LEU A 350 3.13 -9.44 17.41
C LEU A 350 1.62 -9.47 17.66
N ASN A 351 1.21 -10.03 18.79
CA ASN A 351 -0.18 -10.06 19.20
C ASN A 351 -0.46 -8.89 20.16
N TYR A 352 -1.38 -8.01 19.79
CA TYR A 352 -1.76 -6.88 20.63
C TYR A 352 -2.76 -7.30 21.71
N ILE A 353 -3.71 -8.19 21.37
CA ILE A 353 -4.67 -8.89 22.26
C ILE A 353 -5.23 -10.14 21.54
N SER A 354 -4.41 -11.17 21.29
CA SER A 354 -4.80 -12.38 20.52
C SER A 354 -5.36 -12.11 19.11
N LYS A 355 -5.14 -10.90 18.58
CA LYS A 355 -5.46 -10.49 17.21
C LYS A 355 -4.18 -10.03 16.52
N SER A 356 -4.09 -10.38 15.24
CA SER A 356 -2.98 -10.04 14.39
C SER A 356 -2.95 -8.54 14.09
N LEU A 357 -1.74 -7.99 14.10
CA LEU A 357 -1.44 -6.62 13.72
C LEU A 357 -0.95 -6.59 12.27
N TYR A 358 -1.45 -5.64 11.49
CA TYR A 358 -1.06 -5.46 10.09
C TYR A 358 -0.41 -4.09 9.90
N MET A 359 0.66 -4.05 9.12
CA MET A 359 1.41 -2.83 8.83
C MET A 359 1.48 -2.55 7.35
N VAL A 360 1.28 -1.29 6.99
CA VAL A 360 1.37 -0.79 5.62
C VAL A 360 2.77 -0.25 5.38
N PHE A 361 3.42 -0.74 4.32
CA PHE A 361 4.73 -0.28 3.89
C PHE A 361 4.68 0.17 2.43
N LYS A 362 5.44 1.21 2.07
CA LYS A 362 5.70 1.51 0.66
C LYS A 362 6.59 0.42 0.05
N LYS A 363 6.26 -0.05 -1.16
CA LYS A 363 7.09 -1.02 -1.89
C LYS A 363 8.53 -0.53 -2.07
N ASP A 364 8.69 0.75 -2.36
CA ASP A 364 9.99 1.36 -2.63
C ASP A 364 10.89 1.51 -1.39
N TYR A 365 10.45 1.05 -0.21
CA TYR A 365 11.30 0.93 0.98
C TYR A 365 12.05 -0.40 1.05
N PHE A 366 11.70 -1.36 0.18
CA PHE A 366 12.33 -2.67 0.09
C PHE A 366 13.30 -2.73 -1.09
N LEU A 367 14.22 -3.69 -1.02
CA LEU A 367 15.04 -4.03 -2.18
C LEU A 367 14.19 -4.77 -3.23
N PRO A 368 14.51 -4.63 -4.52
CA PRO A 368 13.86 -5.35 -5.62
C PRO A 368 13.58 -6.84 -5.36
N ASN A 369 14.60 -7.58 -4.92
CA ASN A 369 14.46 -9.02 -4.64
C ASN A 369 13.54 -9.29 -3.47
N GLU A 370 13.57 -8.47 -2.43
CA GLU A 370 12.70 -8.64 -1.27
C GLU A 370 11.25 -8.54 -1.68
N VAL A 371 10.91 -7.68 -2.65
CA VAL A 371 9.55 -7.55 -3.21
C VAL A 371 9.20 -8.73 -4.12
N LYS A 372 10.09 -9.10 -5.05
CA LYS A 372 9.83 -10.18 -6.03
C LYS A 372 9.76 -11.57 -5.40
N GLU A 373 10.48 -11.79 -4.32
CA GLU A 373 10.55 -13.08 -3.63
C GLU A 373 9.48 -13.23 -2.53
N LEU A 374 8.61 -12.22 -2.33
CA LEU A 374 7.51 -12.32 -1.36
C LEU A 374 6.62 -13.50 -1.70
N LYS A 375 6.52 -14.42 -0.74
CA LYS A 375 5.65 -15.60 -0.81
C LYS A 375 4.77 -15.63 0.41
N SER A 376 3.50 -15.95 0.20
CA SER A 376 2.55 -16.13 1.30
C SER A 376 3.05 -17.20 2.28
N GLY A 377 3.01 -16.90 3.57
CA GLY A 377 3.46 -17.78 4.64
C GLY A 377 4.97 -17.78 4.91
N CYS A 378 5.81 -17.17 4.06
CA CYS A 378 7.23 -17.03 4.35
C CYS A 378 7.48 -15.83 5.30
N PRO A 379 8.26 -16.02 6.37
CA PRO A 379 8.62 -14.91 7.25
C PRO A 379 9.59 -13.95 6.54
N LEU A 380 9.36 -12.66 6.72
CA LEU A 380 10.20 -11.56 6.29
C LEU A 380 10.60 -10.72 7.50
N SER A 381 11.90 -10.61 7.76
CA SER A 381 12.45 -9.67 8.72
C SER A 381 12.79 -8.37 7.99
N PHE A 382 12.11 -7.28 8.35
CA PHE A 382 12.31 -5.99 7.70
C PHE A 382 12.62 -4.89 8.72
N LYS A 383 13.69 -4.14 8.45
CA LYS A 383 14.04 -2.93 9.21
C LYS A 383 13.42 -1.72 8.54
N VAL A 384 12.58 -1.01 9.29
CA VAL A 384 11.92 0.19 8.77
C VAL A 384 12.94 1.31 8.63
N PRO A 385 13.13 1.88 7.42
CA PRO A 385 14.16 2.89 7.19
C PRO A 385 14.00 4.12 8.10
N MET A 386 15.11 4.75 8.49
CA MET A 386 15.09 6.06 9.16
C MET A 386 14.82 7.16 8.12
N SER A 387 14.40 8.34 8.55
CA SER A 387 14.08 9.46 7.63
C SER A 387 15.22 9.82 6.67
N LYS A 388 16.48 9.71 7.13
CA LYS A 388 17.65 9.95 6.28
C LYS A 388 17.80 8.89 5.19
N ASP A 389 17.49 7.64 5.52
CA ASP A 389 17.57 6.52 4.59
C ASP A 389 16.46 6.60 3.54
N ILE A 390 15.24 7.01 3.94
CA ILE A 390 14.12 7.26 3.01
C ILE A 390 14.52 8.29 1.95
N LYS A 391 15.13 9.41 2.34
CA LYS A 391 15.62 10.42 1.37
C LYS A 391 16.64 9.84 0.38
N ASN A 392 17.52 8.96 0.85
CA ASN A 392 18.47 8.29 -0.04
C ASN A 392 17.76 7.34 -1.02
N LEU A 393 16.73 6.62 -0.58
CA LEU A 393 15.91 5.75 -1.43
C LEU A 393 15.09 6.54 -2.45
N GLU A 394 14.61 7.73 -2.08
CA GLU A 394 13.89 8.65 -2.98
C GLU A 394 14.80 9.24 -4.06
N ASN A 395 16.11 9.40 -3.78
CA ASN A 395 17.12 9.83 -4.76
C ASN A 395 17.52 8.73 -5.75
N ILE A 396 17.07 7.49 -5.56
CA ILE A 396 17.32 6.38 -6.47
C ILE A 396 16.06 6.15 -7.29
N LEU A 397 16.16 6.26 -8.62
CA LEU A 397 15.05 6.02 -9.54
C LEU A 397 14.87 4.53 -9.84
N ILE A 398 15.96 3.83 -10.16
CA ILE A 398 15.95 2.37 -10.32
C ILE A 398 17.03 1.76 -9.42
N PRO A 399 16.64 1.03 -8.37
CA PRO A 399 17.59 0.40 -7.46
C PRO A 399 18.35 -0.76 -8.13
N LYS A 400 19.55 -1.01 -7.62
CA LYS A 400 20.27 -2.25 -7.90
C LYS A 400 19.56 -3.44 -7.27
N GLU A 401 19.81 -4.60 -7.83
CA GLU A 401 19.28 -5.88 -7.40
C GLU A 401 20.44 -6.84 -7.17
N ALA A 402 20.37 -7.63 -6.10
CA ALA A 402 21.39 -8.62 -5.81
C ALA A 402 21.22 -9.81 -6.78
N VAL A 403 22.28 -10.21 -7.47
CA VAL A 403 22.22 -11.34 -8.38
C VAL A 403 23.17 -12.40 -7.87
N ALA A 404 22.64 -13.60 -7.61
CA ALA A 404 23.49 -14.76 -7.38
C ALA A 404 24.17 -15.12 -8.69
N SER A 405 25.50 -15.23 -8.67
CA SER A 405 26.28 -15.65 -9.82
C SER A 405 25.88 -17.07 -10.24
N LEU A 406 25.85 -17.32 -11.56
CA LEU A 406 25.60 -18.66 -12.09
C LEU A 406 26.63 -19.66 -11.57
N THR A 407 26.20 -20.70 -10.88
CA THR A 407 27.10 -21.76 -10.44
C THR A 407 27.39 -22.74 -11.58
N SER A 408 28.52 -23.45 -11.51
CA SER A 408 28.87 -24.49 -12.50
C SER A 408 27.79 -25.56 -12.61
N ASP A 409 27.19 -25.97 -11.49
CA ASP A 409 26.13 -26.99 -11.48
C ASP A 409 24.86 -26.50 -12.18
N GLN A 410 24.45 -25.25 -11.92
CA GLN A 410 23.31 -24.64 -12.61
C GLN A 410 23.56 -24.47 -14.12
N LEU A 411 24.79 -24.16 -14.51
CA LEU A 411 25.19 -24.07 -15.92
C LEU A 411 25.08 -25.45 -16.59
N ILE A 412 25.64 -26.50 -15.97
CA ILE A 412 25.57 -27.88 -16.47
C ILE A 412 24.12 -28.32 -16.61
N GLU A 413 23.28 -28.04 -15.61
CA GLU A 413 21.85 -28.37 -15.64
C GLU A 413 21.12 -27.68 -16.79
N LYS A 414 21.34 -26.37 -16.99
CA LYS A 414 20.74 -25.59 -18.08
C LYS A 414 21.17 -26.08 -19.46
N ILE A 415 22.45 -26.41 -19.65
CA ILE A 415 22.95 -26.96 -20.92
C ILE A 415 22.33 -28.35 -21.17
N THR A 416 22.31 -29.21 -20.14
CA THR A 416 21.79 -30.58 -20.25
C THR A 416 20.28 -30.62 -20.53
N SER A 417 19.53 -29.64 -20.02
CA SER A 417 18.09 -29.49 -20.26
C SER A 417 17.75 -28.80 -21.59
N HIS A 418 18.73 -28.28 -22.33
CA HIS A 418 18.49 -27.59 -23.59
C HIS A 418 17.98 -28.58 -24.68
N PRO A 419 16.82 -28.33 -25.31
CA PRO A 419 16.19 -29.29 -26.22
C PRO A 419 17.08 -29.75 -27.38
N ALA A 420 17.84 -28.82 -27.99
CA ALA A 420 18.73 -29.15 -29.09
C ALA A 420 19.93 -30.02 -28.64
N VAL A 421 20.42 -29.79 -27.42
CA VAL A 421 21.53 -30.58 -26.83
C VAL A 421 21.05 -32.00 -26.56
N GLN A 422 19.86 -32.17 -25.99
CA GLN A 422 19.25 -33.48 -25.77
C GLN A 422 19.05 -34.26 -27.07
N LEU A 423 18.58 -33.59 -28.13
CA LEU A 423 18.37 -34.22 -29.43
C LEU A 423 19.69 -34.67 -30.07
N LYS A 424 20.73 -33.81 -30.06
CA LYS A 424 22.07 -34.21 -30.50
C LYS A 424 22.66 -35.33 -29.64
N ARG A 425 22.38 -35.32 -28.33
CA ARG A 425 22.83 -36.40 -27.43
C ARG A 425 22.20 -37.74 -27.79
N GLN A 426 20.89 -37.78 -28.07
CA GLN A 426 20.23 -39.00 -28.51
C GLN A 426 20.81 -39.55 -29.82
N GLN A 427 21.18 -38.67 -30.76
CA GLN A 427 21.87 -39.08 -31.98
C GLN A 427 23.23 -39.71 -31.66
N VAL A 428 24.03 -39.07 -30.79
CA VAL A 428 25.31 -39.63 -30.34
C VAL A 428 25.11 -41.00 -29.71
N ASP A 429 24.15 -41.16 -28.81
CA ASP A 429 23.87 -42.43 -28.14
C ASP A 429 23.47 -43.53 -29.13
N MET A 430 22.71 -43.19 -30.18
CA MET A 430 22.33 -44.12 -31.25
C MET A 430 23.56 -44.64 -32.00
N TYR A 431 24.44 -43.74 -32.44
CA TYR A 431 25.68 -44.13 -33.16
C TYR A 431 26.66 -44.85 -32.24
N ALA A 432 26.75 -44.45 -30.96
CA ALA A 432 27.64 -45.07 -29.99
C ALA A 432 27.26 -46.54 -29.73
N LYS A 433 25.96 -46.88 -29.75
CA LYS A 433 25.48 -48.28 -29.65
C LYS A 433 25.92 -49.17 -30.82
N TYR A 434 26.16 -48.59 -32.01
CA TYR A 434 26.71 -49.34 -33.13
C TYR A 434 28.21 -49.59 -32.99
N VAL A 435 28.94 -48.65 -32.36
CA VAL A 435 30.41 -48.70 -32.25
C VAL A 435 30.88 -49.45 -31.01
N TYR A 436 30.29 -49.21 -29.84
CA TYR A 436 30.80 -49.70 -28.55
C TYR A 436 29.90 -50.76 -27.91
N LYS A 437 30.51 -51.68 -27.17
CA LYS A 437 29.83 -52.72 -26.39
C LYS A 437 29.30 -52.22 -25.05
N ASN A 438 30.06 -51.36 -24.37
CA ASN A 438 29.66 -50.71 -23.12
C ASN A 438 29.81 -49.19 -23.28
N LEU A 439 28.77 -48.44 -22.94
CA LEU A 439 28.72 -46.99 -23.09
C LEU A 439 29.09 -46.21 -21.82
N LYS A 440 29.34 -46.87 -20.68
CA LYS A 440 29.61 -46.19 -19.40
C LYS A 440 30.76 -45.18 -19.52
N ASP A 441 31.95 -45.65 -19.89
CA ASP A 441 33.15 -44.82 -19.98
C ASP A 441 33.09 -43.80 -21.12
N PHE A 442 32.37 -44.14 -22.20
CA PHE A 442 32.10 -43.20 -23.29
C PHE A 442 31.22 -42.06 -22.80
N ASN A 443 30.08 -42.39 -22.18
CA ASN A 443 29.09 -41.43 -21.71
C ASN A 443 29.64 -40.50 -20.62
N GLU A 444 30.47 -41.02 -19.72
CA GLU A 444 31.17 -40.23 -18.70
C GLU A 444 32.10 -39.20 -19.36
N LYS A 445 32.90 -39.62 -20.35
CA LYS A 445 33.81 -38.72 -21.06
C LYS A 445 33.08 -37.62 -21.81
N ILE A 446 31.97 -37.92 -22.48
CA ILE A 446 31.15 -36.91 -23.19
C ILE A 446 30.06 -36.29 -22.30
N SER A 447 30.23 -36.31 -20.97
CA SER A 447 29.37 -35.54 -20.08
C SER A 447 29.57 -34.05 -20.32
N VAL A 448 28.50 -33.26 -20.14
CA VAL A 448 28.57 -31.79 -20.33
C VAL A 448 29.68 -31.19 -19.46
N LYS A 449 29.82 -31.65 -18.22
CA LYS A 449 30.89 -31.23 -17.30
C LYS A 449 32.28 -31.35 -17.92
N ASN A 450 32.63 -32.52 -18.46
CA ASN A 450 33.94 -32.74 -19.05
C ASN A 450 34.16 -31.93 -20.33
N ILE A 451 33.09 -31.71 -21.09
CA ILE A 451 33.15 -30.90 -22.33
C ILE A 451 33.47 -29.43 -22.02
N ILE A 452 32.86 -28.86 -20.98
CA ILE A 452 33.06 -27.45 -20.60
C ILE A 452 34.38 -27.22 -19.84
N GLU A 453 34.84 -28.19 -19.04
CA GLU A 453 36.08 -28.07 -18.26
C GLU A 453 37.35 -28.17 -19.14
N ASP A 454 37.30 -28.90 -20.26
CA ASP A 454 38.45 -29.10 -21.14
C ASP A 454 38.31 -28.34 -22.48
N LYS A 455 39.08 -27.26 -22.62
CA LYS A 455 39.12 -26.43 -23.84
C LYS A 455 39.47 -27.23 -25.10
N ASN A 456 40.29 -28.27 -24.97
CA ASN A 456 40.78 -29.09 -26.07
C ASN A 456 39.99 -30.39 -26.25
N PHE A 457 38.90 -30.59 -25.50
CA PHE A 457 38.10 -31.81 -25.49
C PHE A 457 37.74 -32.27 -26.90
N GLN A 458 37.20 -31.35 -27.71
CA GLN A 458 36.75 -31.62 -29.07
C GLN A 458 37.89 -32.14 -29.95
N GLU A 459 39.06 -31.51 -29.92
CA GLU A 459 40.18 -31.93 -30.77
C GLU A 459 40.79 -33.27 -30.30
N ILE A 460 40.95 -33.43 -28.99
CA ILE A 460 41.59 -34.62 -28.40
C ILE A 460 40.66 -35.83 -28.49
N PHE A 461 39.39 -35.68 -28.10
CA PHE A 461 38.46 -36.80 -27.99
C PHE A 461 37.99 -37.29 -29.36
N ILE A 462 37.76 -36.40 -30.33
CA ILE A 462 37.40 -36.80 -31.70
C ILE A 462 38.54 -37.56 -32.37
N LYS A 463 39.79 -37.08 -32.27
CA LYS A 463 40.98 -37.82 -32.75
C LYS A 463 41.08 -39.19 -32.09
N LYS A 464 40.73 -39.30 -30.80
CA LYS A 464 40.75 -40.57 -30.05
C LYS A 464 39.67 -41.54 -30.54
N ILE A 465 38.46 -41.06 -30.88
CA ILE A 465 37.41 -41.89 -31.48
C ILE A 465 37.87 -42.45 -32.82
N VAL A 466 38.43 -41.61 -33.70
CA VAL A 466 38.83 -42.03 -35.06
C VAL A 466 40.06 -42.94 -35.03
N ASN A 467 41.13 -42.52 -34.36
CA ASN A 467 42.43 -43.20 -34.45
C ASN A 467 42.54 -44.40 -33.51
N CYS A 468 41.85 -44.38 -32.37
CA CYS A 468 42.02 -45.37 -31.29
C CYS A 468 40.70 -45.66 -30.54
N PRO A 469 39.60 -46.05 -31.21
CA PRO A 469 38.28 -46.18 -30.57
C PRO A 469 38.28 -47.19 -29.41
N LYS A 470 39.07 -48.26 -29.51
CA LYS A 470 39.22 -49.27 -28.43
C LYS A 470 39.80 -48.74 -27.13
N SER A 471 40.49 -47.60 -27.16
CA SER A 471 41.01 -46.93 -25.96
C SER A 471 39.92 -46.19 -25.17
N ILE A 472 38.72 -46.09 -25.74
CA ILE A 472 37.55 -45.50 -25.10
C ILE A 472 36.67 -46.59 -24.51
N SER A 473 36.34 -47.62 -25.29
CA SER A 473 35.58 -48.81 -24.85
C SER A 473 35.75 -49.95 -25.87
N GLU A 474 35.46 -51.18 -25.47
CA GLU A 474 35.45 -52.33 -26.40
C GLU A 474 34.48 -52.09 -27.55
N LEU A 475 34.93 -52.38 -28.79
CA LEU A 475 34.06 -52.31 -29.96
C LEU A 475 32.96 -53.39 -29.90
N ALA A 476 31.78 -53.07 -30.42
CA ALA A 476 30.67 -54.01 -30.50
C ALA A 476 31.02 -55.21 -31.41
N GLY A 477 30.69 -56.44 -30.98
CA GLY A 477 31.00 -57.67 -31.73
C GLY A 477 32.26 -58.39 -31.24
N LYS A 478 32.78 -59.34 -32.03
CA LYS A 478 33.97 -60.13 -31.68
C LYS A 478 34.95 -60.14 -32.85
N LYS A 479 36.25 -60.07 -32.53
CA LYS A 479 37.36 -60.27 -33.48
C LYS A 479 38.30 -61.33 -32.90
N ILE A 480 38.49 -62.43 -33.62
CA ILE A 480 39.43 -63.51 -33.26
C ILE A 480 40.41 -63.63 -34.44
N LEU A 481 41.68 -63.29 -34.21
CA LEU A 481 42.70 -63.15 -35.25
C LEU A 481 42.20 -62.24 -36.40
N TRP A 482 42.01 -62.79 -37.62
CA TRP A 482 41.51 -62.06 -38.79
C TRP A 482 39.98 -62.15 -38.98
N LEU A 483 39.29 -63.03 -38.25
CA LEU A 483 37.84 -63.21 -38.37
C LEU A 483 37.08 -62.15 -37.57
N LYS A 484 36.24 -61.37 -38.26
CA LYS A 484 35.39 -60.31 -37.70
C LYS A 484 33.92 -60.67 -37.84
N THR A 485 33.14 -60.57 -36.76
CA THR A 485 31.67 -60.72 -36.84
C THR A 485 31.05 -59.56 -37.62
N SER A 486 29.85 -59.75 -38.18
CA SER A 486 29.11 -58.69 -38.88
C SER A 486 28.99 -57.41 -38.02
N LYS A 487 28.60 -57.57 -36.75
CA LYS A 487 28.53 -56.49 -35.76
C LYS A 487 29.85 -55.73 -35.56
N TYR A 488 30.98 -56.43 -35.64
CA TYR A 488 32.31 -55.81 -35.53
C TYR A 488 32.67 -54.98 -36.77
N LYS A 489 32.32 -55.47 -37.97
CA LYS A 489 32.50 -54.70 -39.21
C LYS A 489 31.62 -53.45 -39.21
N THR A 490 30.36 -53.57 -38.77
CA THR A 490 29.46 -52.43 -38.60
C THR A 490 30.01 -51.42 -37.60
N ALA A 491 30.59 -51.87 -36.47
CA ALA A 491 31.21 -50.99 -35.49
C ALA A 491 32.36 -50.17 -36.10
N GLU A 492 33.28 -50.81 -36.83
CA GLU A 492 34.38 -50.12 -37.51
C GLU A 492 33.89 -49.11 -38.57
N GLN A 493 32.87 -49.47 -39.36
CA GLN A 493 32.31 -48.60 -40.40
C GLN A 493 31.58 -47.37 -39.85
N ASN A 494 31.11 -47.41 -38.60
CA ASN A 494 30.37 -46.31 -37.98
C ASN A 494 31.26 -45.40 -37.10
N VAL A 495 32.57 -45.66 -36.98
CA VAL A 495 33.48 -44.84 -36.16
C VAL A 495 33.50 -43.38 -36.61
N GLU A 496 33.64 -43.13 -37.91
CA GLU A 496 33.67 -41.77 -38.46
C GLU A 496 32.32 -41.06 -38.30
N ALA A 497 31.23 -41.78 -38.54
CA ALA A 497 29.88 -41.24 -38.34
C ALA A 497 29.66 -40.87 -36.86
N LEU A 498 30.08 -41.72 -35.92
CA LEU A 498 30.04 -41.40 -34.49
C LEU A 498 30.91 -40.19 -34.16
N ALA A 499 32.14 -40.12 -34.68
CA ALA A 499 33.04 -38.99 -34.46
C ALA A 499 32.39 -37.68 -34.91
N GLN A 500 31.76 -37.65 -36.08
CA GLN A 500 31.04 -36.47 -36.55
C GLN A 500 29.86 -36.11 -35.64
N LYS A 501 29.07 -37.08 -35.18
CA LYS A 501 27.96 -36.80 -34.25
C LYS A 501 28.44 -36.27 -32.90
N VAL A 502 29.55 -36.79 -32.38
CA VAL A 502 30.16 -36.28 -31.15
C VAL A 502 30.70 -34.86 -31.39
N TYR A 503 31.28 -34.58 -32.55
CA TYR A 503 31.75 -33.24 -32.90
C TYR A 503 30.60 -32.24 -32.87
N ASP A 504 29.52 -32.52 -33.62
CA ASP A 504 28.33 -31.66 -33.65
C ASP A 504 27.71 -31.45 -32.26
N TYR A 505 27.71 -32.48 -31.42
CA TYR A 505 27.18 -32.40 -30.06
C TYR A 505 28.04 -31.52 -29.16
N VAL A 506 29.37 -31.70 -29.20
CA VAL A 506 30.31 -30.89 -28.42
C VAL A 506 30.28 -29.42 -28.84
N ASP A 507 30.20 -29.17 -30.15
CA ASP A 507 30.10 -27.83 -30.72
C ASP A 507 28.83 -27.12 -30.23
N LEU A 508 27.68 -27.78 -30.35
CA LEU A 508 26.41 -27.25 -29.85
C LEU A 508 26.42 -27.02 -28.32
N VAL A 509 27.04 -27.92 -27.54
CA VAL A 509 27.20 -27.74 -26.09
C VAL A 509 27.96 -26.45 -25.78
N LYS A 510 29.06 -26.17 -26.49
CA LYS A 510 29.84 -24.93 -26.34
C LYS A 510 29.08 -23.69 -26.83
N GLU A 511 28.31 -23.80 -27.90
CA GLU A 511 27.46 -22.69 -28.37
C GLU A 511 26.41 -22.31 -27.31
N VAL A 512 25.69 -23.31 -26.79
CA VAL A 512 24.67 -23.12 -25.75
C VAL A 512 25.29 -22.63 -24.44
N GLU A 513 26.47 -23.14 -24.05
CA GLU A 513 27.22 -22.62 -22.90
C GLU A 513 27.50 -21.11 -23.07
N ASN A 514 28.09 -20.72 -24.21
CA ASN A 514 28.43 -19.32 -24.48
C ASN A 514 27.19 -18.41 -24.50
N GLU A 515 26.06 -18.91 -24.99
CA GLU A 515 24.78 -18.21 -24.96
C GLU A 515 24.31 -17.99 -23.52
N ILE A 516 24.20 -19.04 -22.71
CA ILE A 516 23.74 -18.97 -21.32
C ILE A 516 24.64 -18.05 -20.48
N VAL A 517 25.96 -18.19 -20.62
CA VAL A 517 26.94 -17.36 -19.89
C VAL A 517 26.79 -15.89 -20.29
N ARG A 518 26.68 -15.59 -21.59
CA ARG A 518 26.52 -14.22 -22.08
C ARG A 518 25.22 -13.59 -21.59
N GLU A 519 24.11 -14.32 -21.64
CA GLU A 519 22.81 -13.84 -21.15
C GLU A 519 22.87 -13.53 -19.65
N ASN A 520 23.51 -14.39 -18.86
CA ASN A 520 23.65 -14.14 -17.43
C ASN A 520 24.56 -12.96 -17.11
N LEU A 521 25.66 -12.76 -17.85
CA LEU A 521 26.51 -11.58 -17.68
C LEU A 521 25.77 -10.28 -18.01
N ILE A 522 24.94 -10.29 -19.08
CA ILE A 522 24.07 -9.15 -19.41
C ILE A 522 23.10 -8.89 -18.27
N LYS A 523 22.42 -9.95 -17.78
CA LYS A 523 21.46 -9.85 -16.68
C LYS A 523 22.11 -9.30 -15.41
N GLU A 524 23.26 -9.83 -15.00
CA GLU A 524 24.03 -9.33 -13.85
C GLU A 524 24.38 -7.86 -13.99
N LYS A 525 24.88 -7.45 -15.16
CA LYS A 525 25.22 -6.05 -15.43
C LYS A 525 23.99 -5.14 -15.38
N CYS A 526 22.88 -5.55 -15.98
CA CYS A 526 21.64 -4.80 -15.93
C CYS A 526 21.19 -4.63 -14.49
N LEU A 527 21.02 -5.72 -13.75
CA LEU A 527 20.48 -5.73 -12.39
C LEU A 527 21.37 -5.01 -11.36
N THR A 528 22.69 -5.00 -11.54
CA THR A 528 23.62 -4.29 -10.63
C THR A 528 23.74 -2.79 -10.91
N THR A 529 23.26 -2.32 -12.06
CA THR A 529 23.27 -0.89 -12.40
C THR A 529 22.26 -0.14 -11.52
N VAL A 530 22.68 0.98 -10.92
CA VAL A 530 21.77 1.91 -10.24
C VAL A 530 21.45 3.05 -11.19
N VAL A 531 20.19 3.46 -11.24
CA VAL A 531 19.79 4.70 -11.90
C VAL A 531 19.42 5.70 -10.83
N GLU A 532 20.23 6.74 -10.69
CA GLU A 532 19.95 7.86 -9.79
C GLU A 532 18.86 8.76 -10.38
N MET A 533 18.17 9.47 -9.49
CA MET A 533 17.23 10.51 -9.87
C MET A 533 18.01 11.66 -10.54
N PRO A 534 17.57 12.18 -11.70
CA PRO A 534 18.12 13.41 -12.27
C PRO A 534 18.10 14.55 -11.26
N SER A 535 19.07 15.45 -11.32
CA SER A 535 19.14 16.63 -10.46
C SER A 535 17.87 17.48 -10.59
N LYS A 536 17.55 18.23 -9.52
CA LYS A 536 16.37 19.09 -9.55
C LYS A 536 16.42 20.10 -10.70
N THR A 537 17.60 20.66 -10.96
CA THR A 537 17.86 21.55 -12.11
C THR A 537 17.54 20.89 -13.44
N LEU A 538 17.98 19.64 -13.66
CA LEU A 538 17.68 18.93 -14.91
C LEU A 538 16.17 18.63 -15.04
N GLN A 539 15.51 18.25 -13.94
CA GLN A 539 14.05 18.05 -13.93
C GLN A 539 13.28 19.33 -14.23
N ASP A 540 13.74 20.48 -13.71
CA ASP A 540 13.08 21.77 -13.95
C ASP A 540 13.21 22.18 -15.42
N ILE A 541 14.33 21.84 -16.09
CA ILE A 541 14.50 22.04 -17.54
C ILE A 541 13.50 21.24 -18.36
N PHE A 542 13.12 20.02 -17.95
CA PHE A 542 12.12 19.23 -18.67
C PHE A 542 10.77 19.94 -18.81
N ASN A 543 10.47 20.88 -17.89
CA ASN A 543 9.22 21.66 -17.88
C ASN A 543 9.31 23.02 -18.60
N LEU A 544 10.48 23.40 -19.11
CA LEU A 544 10.67 24.64 -19.87
C LEU A 544 10.13 24.52 -21.30
N SER A 545 9.92 25.67 -21.96
CA SER A 545 9.63 25.69 -23.39
C SER A 545 10.81 25.13 -24.20
N LYS A 546 10.55 24.63 -25.41
CA LYS A 546 11.61 24.06 -26.27
C LYS A 546 12.78 25.03 -26.50
N ASP A 547 12.50 26.32 -26.68
CA ASP A 547 13.54 27.32 -26.92
C ASP A 547 14.40 27.56 -25.68
N MET A 548 13.78 27.65 -24.50
CA MET A 548 14.49 27.77 -23.23
C MET A 548 15.28 26.50 -22.89
N GLN A 549 14.77 25.32 -23.25
CA GLN A 549 15.49 24.05 -23.15
C GLN A 549 16.76 24.08 -24.01
N LYS A 550 16.64 24.49 -25.29
CA LYS A 550 17.79 24.64 -26.21
C LYS A 550 18.83 25.55 -25.59
N GLU A 551 18.43 26.77 -25.25
CA GLU A 551 19.31 27.81 -24.71
C GLU A 551 20.05 27.32 -23.46
N THR A 552 19.30 26.87 -22.44
CA THR A 552 19.87 26.47 -21.14
C THR A 552 20.89 25.35 -21.28
N LEU A 553 20.61 24.35 -22.12
CA LEU A 553 21.51 23.21 -22.31
C LEU A 553 22.72 23.59 -23.16
N SER A 554 22.55 24.43 -24.20
CA SER A 554 23.68 24.86 -25.04
C SER A 554 24.78 25.57 -24.23
N PHE A 555 24.41 26.24 -23.14
CA PHE A 555 25.35 26.92 -22.24
C PHE A 555 25.81 26.09 -21.03
N SER A 556 25.31 24.85 -20.86
CA SER A 556 25.57 24.04 -19.65
C SER A 556 26.13 22.64 -19.97
N PRO A 557 27.45 22.50 -20.24
CA PRO A 557 28.07 21.21 -20.54
C PRO A 557 27.86 20.15 -19.44
N SER A 558 27.87 20.56 -18.17
CA SER A 558 27.63 19.66 -17.03
C SER A 558 26.24 19.01 -17.06
N LEU A 559 25.20 19.77 -17.39
CA LEU A 559 23.82 19.26 -17.50
C LEU A 559 23.64 18.37 -18.73
N GLN A 560 24.34 18.65 -19.83
CA GLN A 560 24.37 17.75 -20.99
C GLN A 560 25.02 16.40 -20.62
N GLU A 561 26.11 16.42 -19.86
CA GLU A 561 26.78 15.21 -19.41
C GLU A 561 25.89 14.42 -18.43
N GLU A 562 25.29 15.10 -17.45
CA GLU A 562 24.32 14.50 -16.53
C GLU A 562 23.17 13.81 -17.28
N LEU A 563 22.58 14.48 -18.27
CA LEU A 563 21.52 13.91 -19.12
C LEU A 563 22.00 12.65 -19.85
N ASN A 564 23.19 12.68 -20.44
CA ASN A 564 23.74 11.54 -21.16
C ASN A 564 24.03 10.37 -20.22
N ILE A 565 24.57 10.63 -19.03
CA ILE A 565 24.79 9.62 -17.98
C ILE A 565 23.46 9.00 -17.58
N PHE A 566 22.43 9.81 -17.30
CA PHE A 566 21.10 9.33 -16.93
C PHE A 566 20.48 8.43 -18.00
N ILE A 567 20.42 8.90 -19.26
CA ILE A 567 19.86 8.13 -20.37
C ILE A 567 20.65 6.83 -20.60
N LYS A 568 21.98 6.87 -20.49
CA LYS A 568 22.82 5.68 -20.61
C LYS A 568 22.54 4.69 -19.48
N ALA A 569 22.42 5.16 -18.23
CA ALA A 569 22.13 4.33 -17.07
C ALA A 569 20.79 3.61 -17.21
N VAL A 570 19.72 4.30 -17.61
CA VAL A 570 18.41 3.65 -17.87
C VAL A 570 18.51 2.59 -18.97
N ASN A 571 19.21 2.90 -20.08
CA ASN A 571 19.39 1.93 -21.16
C ASN A 571 20.16 0.68 -20.74
N GLN A 572 21.15 0.83 -19.85
CA GLN A 572 21.93 -0.27 -19.33
C GLN A 572 21.19 -1.08 -18.26
N ARG A 573 20.33 -0.43 -17.48
CA ARG A 573 19.60 -1.06 -16.37
C ARG A 573 18.46 -1.96 -16.81
N LEU A 574 17.75 -1.58 -17.88
CA LEU A 574 16.54 -2.29 -18.29
C LEU A 574 16.84 -3.44 -19.25
N MET A 575 16.17 -4.57 -18.99
CA MET A 575 16.17 -5.74 -19.87
C MET A 575 15.36 -5.47 -21.16
N PRO A 576 15.54 -6.24 -22.24
CA PRO A 576 14.85 -5.99 -23.52
C PRO A 576 13.31 -5.92 -23.43
N LEU A 577 12.70 -6.77 -22.60
CA LEU A 577 11.24 -6.74 -22.36
C LEU A 577 10.82 -5.52 -21.53
N GLU A 578 11.61 -5.14 -20.52
CA GLU A 578 11.37 -3.95 -19.70
C GLU A 578 11.42 -2.67 -20.54
N HIS A 579 12.36 -2.59 -21.50
CA HIS A 579 12.39 -1.52 -22.49
C HIS A 579 11.12 -1.43 -23.31
N LYS A 580 10.58 -2.59 -23.72
CA LYS A 580 9.32 -2.65 -24.46
C LYS A 580 8.17 -2.15 -23.58
N TRP A 581 8.04 -2.67 -22.36
CA TRP A 581 6.99 -2.26 -21.42
C TRP A 581 7.05 -0.78 -21.07
N LEU A 582 8.26 -0.23 -20.90
CA LEU A 582 8.46 1.20 -20.68
C LEU A 582 7.92 2.04 -21.85
N ARG A 583 8.23 1.67 -23.09
CA ARG A 583 7.75 2.37 -24.29
C ARG A 583 6.23 2.29 -24.43
N ASP A 584 5.69 1.09 -24.25
CA ASP A 584 4.27 0.78 -24.44
C ASP A 584 3.41 1.31 -23.28
N GLY A 585 4.01 1.75 -22.16
CA GLY A 585 3.29 2.23 -20.98
C GLY A 585 2.69 1.11 -20.12
N ASN A 586 3.24 -0.10 -20.19
CA ASN A 586 2.80 -1.25 -19.39
C ASN A 586 3.45 -1.22 -17.99
N TYR A 587 2.96 -0.31 -17.13
CA TYR A 587 3.58 -0.04 -15.84
C TYR A 587 3.52 -1.20 -14.86
N ASP A 588 2.46 -2.03 -14.90
CA ASP A 588 2.31 -3.16 -13.98
C ASP A 588 3.41 -4.20 -14.20
N LEU A 589 3.59 -4.64 -15.45
CA LEU A 589 4.64 -5.59 -15.82
C LEU A 589 6.04 -5.03 -15.57
N LEU A 590 6.25 -3.73 -15.83
CA LEU A 590 7.53 -3.08 -15.56
C LEU A 590 7.83 -3.02 -14.06
N ALA A 591 6.85 -2.63 -13.24
CA ALA A 591 6.99 -2.53 -11.79
C ALA A 591 7.23 -3.90 -11.16
N GLU A 592 6.48 -4.91 -11.58
CA GLU A 592 6.65 -6.31 -11.14
C GLU A 592 8.02 -6.86 -11.52
N SER A 593 8.44 -6.68 -12.79
CA SER A 593 9.73 -7.16 -13.28
C SER A 593 10.91 -6.52 -12.57
N ILE A 594 10.82 -5.24 -12.20
CA ILE A 594 11.89 -4.53 -11.50
C ILE A 594 11.79 -4.69 -9.98
N GLY A 595 10.61 -4.95 -9.41
CA GLY A 595 10.38 -5.04 -7.97
C GLY A 595 10.22 -3.67 -7.30
N ILE A 596 9.48 -2.76 -7.93
CA ILE A 596 9.22 -1.38 -7.46
C ILE A 596 7.72 -1.06 -7.51
N SER A 597 7.33 0.13 -7.05
CA SER A 597 5.94 0.61 -7.19
C SER A 597 5.57 0.99 -8.63
N GLN A 598 4.27 0.97 -8.93
CA GLN A 598 3.76 1.41 -10.23
C GLN A 598 4.00 2.91 -10.46
N SER A 599 3.92 3.73 -9.40
CA SER A 599 4.24 5.17 -9.49
C SER A 599 5.70 5.40 -9.85
N LYS A 600 6.63 4.61 -9.29
CA LYS A 600 8.04 4.69 -9.66
C LYS A 600 8.27 4.23 -11.11
N ALA A 601 7.55 3.21 -11.58
CA ALA A 601 7.55 2.81 -12.99
C ALA A 601 7.06 3.93 -13.93
N LYS A 602 6.00 4.66 -13.56
CA LYS A 602 5.53 5.84 -14.31
C LYS A 602 6.57 6.96 -14.32
N GLN A 603 7.20 7.23 -13.17
CA GLN A 603 8.24 8.25 -13.04
C GLN A 603 9.46 7.94 -13.91
N ILE A 604 9.90 6.67 -13.97
CA ILE A 604 10.97 6.22 -14.88
C ILE A 604 10.63 6.59 -16.32
N ARG A 605 9.41 6.28 -16.76
CA ARG A 605 8.98 6.55 -18.13
C ARG A 605 8.95 8.04 -18.43
N GLU A 606 8.34 8.83 -17.55
CA GLU A 606 8.23 10.28 -17.72
C GLU A 606 9.60 10.93 -17.90
N LEU A 607 10.50 10.72 -16.93
CA LEU A 607 11.84 11.30 -16.94
C LEU A 607 12.67 10.79 -18.12
N PHE A 608 12.59 9.49 -18.43
CA PHE A 608 13.34 8.92 -19.54
C PHE A 608 12.88 9.48 -20.89
N MET A 609 11.57 9.63 -21.11
CA MET A 609 11.04 10.19 -22.36
C MET A 609 11.35 11.69 -22.49
N GLN A 610 11.21 12.46 -21.41
CA GLN A 610 11.62 13.87 -21.38
C GLN A 610 13.12 14.01 -21.69
N GLY A 611 13.97 13.21 -21.05
CA GLY A 611 15.40 13.20 -21.31
C GLY A 611 15.77 12.77 -22.74
N LYS A 612 15.07 11.79 -23.33
CA LYS A 612 15.26 11.40 -24.74
C LYS A 612 14.91 12.52 -25.70
N ASN A 613 13.81 13.23 -25.46
CA ASN A 613 13.43 14.38 -26.27
C ASN A 613 14.49 15.47 -26.20
N LEU A 614 14.99 15.76 -24.99
CA LEU A 614 16.05 16.73 -24.75
C LEU A 614 17.37 16.35 -25.44
N GLN A 615 17.74 15.07 -25.40
CA GLN A 615 18.93 14.54 -26.06
C GLN A 615 18.83 14.64 -27.60
N ASN A 616 17.63 14.45 -28.16
CA ASN A 616 17.41 14.62 -29.60
C ASN A 616 17.51 16.10 -30.02
N LEU A 617 16.96 17.00 -29.21
CA LEU A 617 17.06 18.45 -29.42
C LEU A 617 18.51 18.94 -29.48
N LEU A 618 19.38 18.39 -28.62
CA LEU A 618 20.82 18.69 -28.63
C LEU A 618 21.53 18.18 -29.89
N LYS A 619 21.08 17.05 -30.46
CA LYS A 619 21.64 16.53 -31.72
C LYS A 619 21.26 17.42 -32.91
N GLU A 620 20.05 17.99 -32.91
CA GLU A 620 19.61 18.97 -33.90
C GLU A 620 20.48 20.23 -33.84
N ILE A 621 20.66 20.82 -32.64
CA ILE A 621 21.51 22.01 -32.45
C ILE A 621 22.95 21.77 -32.95
N LYS A 622 23.54 20.62 -32.62
CA LYS A 622 24.90 20.27 -33.08
C LYS A 622 24.99 20.12 -34.61
N ARG A 623 23.93 19.63 -35.26
CA ARG A 623 23.84 19.55 -36.73
C ARG A 623 23.76 20.93 -37.35
N ASP A 624 22.84 21.77 -36.88
CA ASP A 624 22.65 23.13 -37.40
C ASP A 624 23.94 23.96 -37.31
N HIS A 625 24.66 23.88 -36.17
CA HIS A 625 25.96 24.55 -36.05
C HIS A 625 27.04 23.99 -36.98
N SER A 626 27.04 22.67 -37.25
CA SER A 626 28.01 22.07 -38.17
C SER A 626 27.75 22.43 -39.63
N GLU A 627 26.47 22.57 -40.03
CA GLU A 627 26.08 22.98 -41.37
C GLU A 627 26.41 24.45 -41.61
N VAL A 628 26.19 25.33 -40.62
CA VAL A 628 26.58 26.75 -40.70
C VAL A 628 28.10 26.93 -40.79
N ILE A 629 28.90 26.14 -40.05
CA ILE A 629 30.37 26.20 -40.13
C ILE A 629 30.86 25.70 -41.49
N ASN A 630 30.27 24.62 -42.03
CA ASN A 630 30.62 24.10 -43.35
C ASN A 630 30.18 24.99 -44.52
N MET A 631 29.22 25.89 -44.33
CA MET A 631 28.83 26.92 -45.31
C MET A 631 29.68 28.20 -45.22
N ALA A 632 30.45 28.36 -44.14
CA ALA A 632 31.30 29.53 -43.88
C ALA A 632 32.80 29.30 -44.19
N VAL A 633 33.16 28.10 -44.67
CA VAL A 633 34.48 27.72 -45.20
C VAL A 633 34.37 27.59 -46.70
#